data_AF-A0A1T4Y691-F1
#
_entry.id   AF-A0A1T4Y691-F1
#
_cell.length_a   1.000
_cell.length_b   1.000
_cell.length_c   1.000
_cell.angle_alpha   90.00
_cell.angle_beta   90.00
_cell.angle_gamma   90.00
#
_symmetry.space_group_name_H-M   'P 1'
#
loop_
_entity.id
_entity.type
_entity.pdbx_description
1 polymer ?
#
loop_
_entity_poly.entity_id
_entity_poly.type
_entity_poly.pdbx_seq_one_letter_code
_entity_poly.pdbx_strand_id
1 'polypeptide(L)' 'MKQLKEVMLLLMANDEPLPAEWLDHELVGEWGEHRECHVGGDFLLIYRLKKVGRQEMVVFVRTGTHAELFK' A
#
# COMPACT_ATOMS: atom_id res chain seq x y z
N MET A 1 6.54 -11.37 6.90
CA MET A 1 7.24 -11.37 5.60
C MET A 1 6.47 -12.05 4.46
N LYS A 2 5.78 -13.18 4.66
CA LYS A 2 5.00 -13.83 3.58
C LYS A 2 3.86 -12.92 3.06
N GLN A 3 3.02 -12.41 3.95
CA GLN A 3 1.91 -11.50 3.63
C GLN A 3 2.37 -10.22 2.94
N LEU A 4 3.49 -9.64 3.38
CA LEU A 4 4.05 -8.43 2.74
C LEU A 4 4.38 -8.69 1.25
N LYS A 5 5.04 -9.81 0.95
CA LYS A 5 5.36 -10.17 -0.44
C LYS A 5 4.10 -10.45 -1.24
N GLU A 6 3.11 -11.07 -0.63
CA GLU A 6 1.83 -11.39 -1.25
C GLU A 6 1.08 -10.12 -1.68
N VAL A 7 0.88 -9.16 -0.78
CA VAL A 7 0.19 -7.90 -1.14
C VAL A 7 0.98 -7.09 -2.17
N MET A 8 2.31 -7.09 -2.10
CA MET A 8 3.15 -6.44 -3.11
C MET A 8 2.97 -7.07 -4.49
N LEU A 9 2.88 -8.40 -4.57
CA LEU A 9 2.64 -9.11 -5.83
C LEU A 9 1.25 -8.80 -6.38
N LEU A 10 0.21 -8.78 -5.54
CA LEU A 10 -1.15 -8.41 -5.94
C LEU A 10 -1.20 -6.98 -6.50
N LEU A 11 -0.57 -6.03 -5.81
CA LEU A 11 -0.47 -4.64 -6.25
C LEU A 11 0.29 -4.47 -7.58
N MET A 12 1.34 -5.27 -7.79
CA MET A 12 2.11 -5.24 -9.04
C MET A 12 1.35 -5.90 -10.20
N ALA A 13 0.56 -6.94 -9.94
CA ALA A 13 -0.25 -7.60 -10.95
C ALA A 13 -1.36 -6.66 -11.45
N ASN A 14 -2.00 -5.91 -10.54
CA ASN A 14 -3.05 -4.94 -10.85
C ASN A 14 -4.22 -5.55 -11.67
N ASP A 15 -4.46 -6.85 -11.52
CA ASP A 15 -5.54 -7.56 -12.21
C ASP A 15 -6.91 -7.23 -11.62
N GLU A 16 -6.98 -7.11 -10.29
CA GLU A 16 -8.18 -6.79 -9.52
C GLU A 16 -7.84 -5.88 -8.32
N PRO A 17 -8.82 -5.16 -7.76
CA PRO A 17 -8.64 -4.45 -6.50
C PRO A 17 -8.14 -5.37 -5.38
N LEU A 18 -7.39 -4.81 -4.42
CA LEU A 18 -6.97 -5.57 -3.26
C LEU A 18 -8.19 -6.14 -2.51
N PRO A 19 -8.14 -7.42 -2.07
CA PRO A 19 -9.18 -7.98 -1.21
C PRO A 19 -9.40 -7.15 0.05
N ALA A 20 -10.65 -7.09 0.52
CA ALA A 20 -11.05 -6.23 1.64
C ALA A 20 -10.29 -6.51 2.95
N GLU A 21 -9.73 -7.71 3.13
CA GLU A 21 -8.91 -8.08 4.29
C GLU A 21 -7.62 -7.26 4.44
N TRP A 22 -7.10 -6.69 3.34
CA TRP A 22 -5.95 -5.80 3.37
C TRP A 22 -6.31 -4.39 3.82
N LEU A 23 -7.60 -4.07 4.00
CA LEU A 23 -8.08 -2.77 4.50
C LEU A 23 -7.46 -1.56 3.75
N ASP A 24 -7.30 -1.70 2.43
CA ASP A 24 -6.69 -0.67 1.60
C ASP A 24 -7.54 0.62 1.56
N HIS A 25 -6.90 1.75 1.83
CA HIS A 25 -7.54 3.06 1.79
C HIS A 25 -6.56 4.20 1.50
N GLU A 26 -7.09 5.34 1.07
CA GLU A 26 -6.30 6.55 0.86
C GLU A 26 -5.96 7.21 2.20
N LEU A 27 -4.71 7.61 2.34
CA LEU A 27 -4.29 8.43 3.46
C LEU A 27 -4.71 9.89 3.23
N VAL A 28 -4.77 10.65 4.32
CA VAL A 28 -5.18 12.06 4.31
C VAL A 28 -4.04 12.97 4.78
N GLY A 29 -4.20 14.29 4.62
CA GLY A 29 -3.23 15.29 5.07
C GLY A 29 -1.94 15.26 4.25
N GLU A 30 -0.78 15.31 4.91
CA GLU A 30 0.55 15.27 4.25
C GLU A 30 0.77 13.98 3.44
N TRP A 31 0.01 12.93 3.75
CA TRP A 31 0.04 11.65 3.06
C TRP A 31 -1.03 11.53 1.97
N GLY A 32 -1.76 12.60 1.61
CA GLY A 32 -2.92 12.60 0.71
C GLY A 32 -2.78 11.95 -0.67
N GLU A 33 -1.55 11.75 -1.16
CA GLU A 33 -1.26 11.05 -2.43
C GLU A 33 -0.82 9.59 -2.23
N HIS A 34 -0.97 9.06 -1.02
CA HIS A 34 -0.60 7.70 -0.66
C HIS A 34 -1.81 6.88 -0.29
N ARG A 35 -1.62 5.58 -0.37
CA ARG A 35 -2.52 4.57 0.13
C ARG A 35 -1.81 3.77 1.21
N GLU A 36 -2.60 3.23 2.12
CA GLU A 36 -2.12 2.29 3.12
C GLU A 36 -2.98 1.04 3.11
N CYS A 37 -2.35 -0.11 3.34
CA CYS A 37 -3.03 -1.36 3.59
C CYS A 37 -2.42 -2.09 4.80
N HIS A 38 -3.25 -2.84 5.51
CA HIS A 38 -2.88 -3.68 6.63
C HIS A 38 -2.32 -5.01 6.13
N VAL A 39 -1.03 -5.23 6.37
CA VAL A 39 -0.36 -6.50 6.05
C VAL A 39 -0.62 -7.56 7.11
N GLY A 40 -0.93 -7.13 8.33
CA GLY A 40 -1.36 -7.98 9.43
C GLY A 40 -1.27 -7.27 10.78
N GLY A 41 -2.36 -7.28 11.55
CA GLY A 41 -2.44 -6.57 12.82
C GLY A 41 -2.12 -5.08 12.65
N ASP A 42 -1.12 -4.61 13.40
CA ASP A 42 -0.64 -3.22 13.38
C ASP A 42 0.41 -2.94 12.29
N PHE A 43 0.78 -3.93 11.47
CA PHE A 43 1.83 -3.80 10.46
C PHE A 43 1.26 -3.36 9.10
N LEU A 44 1.75 -2.24 8.59
CA LEU A 44 1.21 -1.55 7.42
C LEU A 44 2.20 -1.51 6.26
N LEU A 45 1.66 -1.34 5.05
CA LEU A 45 2.38 -0.97 3.85
C LEU A 45 1.80 0.34 3.30
N ILE A 46 2.65 1.38 3.20
CA ILE A 46 2.33 2.64 2.54
C ILE A 46 2.87 2.59 1.11
N TYR A 47 2.02 2.90 0.14
CA TYR A 47 2.39 2.94 -1.27
C TYR A 47 1.72 4.10 -2.02
N ARG A 48 2.18 4.38 -3.24
CA ARG A 48 1.53 5.33 -4.16
C ARG A 48 1.26 4.66 -5.49
N LEU A 49 0.18 5.07 -6.16
CA LEU A 49 -0.08 4.74 -7.54
C LEU A 49 0.23 5.96 -8.41
N LYS A 50 1.04 5.78 -9.46
CA LYS A 50 1.43 6.83 -10.39
C LYS A 50 1.12 6.41 -11.82
N LYS A 51 0.63 7.35 -12.63
CA LYS A 51 0.52 7.16 -14.08
C LYS A 51 1.79 7.69 -14.75
N VAL A 52 2.44 6.82 -15.52
CA VAL A 52 3.63 7.16 -16.32
C VAL A 52 3.28 6.95 -17.79
N GLY A 53 2.82 8.02 -18.44
CA GLY A 53 2.28 7.94 -19.79
C GLY A 53 1.01 7.09 -19.84
N ARG A 54 1.08 5.93 -20.53
CA ARG A 54 -0.01 4.95 -20.61
C ARG A 54 0.11 3.81 -19.59
N GLN A 55 1.18 3.78 -18.81
CA GLN A 55 1.43 2.73 -17.83
C GLN A 55 1.05 3.20 -16.42
N GLU A 56 0.68 2.26 -15.58
CA GLU A 56 0.50 2.46 -14.14
C GLU A 56 1.73 1.90 -13.41
N MET A 57 2.16 2.61 -12.37
CA MET A 57 3.31 2.26 -11.55
C MET A 57 2.90 2.29 -10.09
N VAL A 58 3.19 1.21 -9.38
CA VAL A 58 3.15 1.18 -7.91
C VAL A 58 4.52 1.57 -7.35
N VAL A 59 4.54 2.48 -6.38
CA VAL A 59 5.73 2.87 -5.63
C VAL A 59 5.53 2.47 -4.18
N PHE A 60 6.28 1.47 -3.72
CA PHE A 60 6.30 1.08 -2.31
C PHE A 60 7.14 2.09 -1.52
N VAL A 61 6.53 2.77 -0.55
CA VAL A 61 7.12 3.93 0.12
C VAL A 61 7.74 3.52 1.46
N ARG A 62 6.95 2.95 2.37
CA ARG A 62 7.40 2.52 3.71
C ARG A 62 6.55 1.34 4.19
N THR A 63 7.11 0.56 5.12
CA THR A 63 6.38 -0.47 5.87
C THR A 63 6.84 -0.47 7.32
N GLY A 64 5.94 -0.79 8.24
CA GLY A 64 6.17 -0.67 9.67
C GLY A 64 4.87 -0.66 10.45
N THR A 65 4.98 -0.55 11.76
CA THR A 65 3.86 -0.28 12.67
C THR A 65 3.35 1.15 12.53
N HIS A 66 2.13 1.44 12.99
CA HIS A 66 1.61 2.82 12.98
C HIS A 66 2.57 3.79 13.69
N ALA A 67 3.14 3.39 14.83
CA ALA A 67 4.06 4.20 15.62
C ALA A 67 5.40 4.50 14.92
N GLU A 68 5.84 3.63 14.00
CA GLU A 68 7.05 3.85 13.19
C GLU A 68 6.78 4.75 11.98
N LEU A 69 5.55 4.75 11.48
CA LEU A 69 5.16 5.41 10.24
C LEU A 69 4.62 6.83 10.46
N PHE A 70 3.85 7.07 11.53
CA PHE A 70 3.05 8.29 11.72
C PHE A 70 3.34 9.06 13.03
N LYS A 71 4.61 9.30 13.35
CA LYS A 71 4.97 10.14 14.49
C LYS A 71 4.57 11.59 14.33
#